data_AF-A0A8B7Y5G6-F1
#
_entry.id   AF-A0A8B7Y5G6-F1
#
_cell.length_a   1.000
_cell.length_b   1.000
_cell.length_c   1.000
_cell.angle_alpha   90.00
_cell.angle_beta   90.00
_cell.angle_gamma   90.00
#
_symmetry.space_group_name_H-M   'P 1'
#
loop_
_entity.id
_entity.type
_entity.pdbx_description
1 polymer ?
#
loop_
_entity_poly.entity_id
_entity_poly.type
_entity_poly.pdbx_seq_one_letter_code
_entity_poly.pdbx_strand_id
1 'polypeptide(L)'
;MNGNGCGLLIPFHTDCFHFLFVWQDITVNKVRPVIPRSQSIQEGRAENNLTVNLDVLYANTNDTTSVTGQGLWQTAMWISSMEDGSVKLPGTYVGNVLTEGQESLDLRKRGSISTNFYINDIIYPVDMSNLTCEEARYLCAKFNRGENPQVAKSFLAFHFEARPSEDVLTGCSPIEDCKGCCTDQLESGESTPLSEPNGVPLFQIGTRVVRGPDWKWGDQDGFPPGKGTIVDELETDGWIAVLWDAGERHFYRMGAEGKYDLKLIEDSRVRLVDGVDELSGHVEINHDGTWGTVCDVRWDMRDANVVCRQLGSFLKAVEIKKGSFYGESDRPIVLSRVKCKGTETRLADCPFVSTSNHPCASLQVAGVVCRPKLYSLRLVGGSDRLRGHVEIYLGGIWGTLGDNDWDIDDARVVCRQLGFSGASQAMSGAHQGDGPVHMDGLACDGSEERLADCPSYSRKKPARVRAADAWVVCRGD
;
A
#
# COMPACT_ATOMS: atom_id res chain seq x y z
N MET A 1 32.57 19.74 72.29
CA MET A 1 32.33 19.07 73.57
C MET A 1 30.85 19.11 73.87
N ASN A 2 30.28 17.93 74.08
CA ASN A 2 29.12 17.60 74.92
C ASN A 2 27.76 18.30 74.77
N GLY A 3 26.76 17.43 74.57
CA GLY A 3 25.44 17.46 75.22
C GLY A 3 24.34 18.08 74.37
N ASN A 4 23.10 17.63 74.36
CA ASN A 4 22.35 16.53 74.98
C ASN A 4 21.08 16.44 74.09
N GLY A 5 20.55 15.28 73.74
CA GLY A 5 19.68 14.56 74.65
C GLY A 5 19.10 13.31 74.01
N CYS A 6 19.27 12.21 74.74
CA CYS A 6 18.64 10.92 74.55
C CYS A 6 17.15 10.94 74.94
N GLY A 7 16.38 10.01 74.37
CA GLY A 7 15.21 9.41 75.02
C GLY A 7 14.94 8.06 74.35
N LEU A 8 15.44 6.96 74.93
CA LEU A 8 14.65 5.96 75.68
C LEU A 8 13.67 5.19 74.76
N LEU A 9 13.71 3.87 74.54
CA LEU A 9 14.03 2.72 75.40
C LEU A 9 14.37 1.47 74.55
N ILE A 10 15.27 0.64 75.09
CA ILE A 10 15.64 -0.76 74.76
C ILE A 10 14.52 -1.70 75.34
N PRO A 11 14.36 -3.04 75.05
CA PRO A 11 15.08 -4.02 74.21
C PRO A 11 14.18 -4.91 73.31
N PHE A 12 14.83 -5.87 72.64
CA PHE A 12 14.34 -7.14 72.07
C PHE A 12 14.26 -7.19 70.55
N HIS A 13 15.18 -7.99 69.98
CA HIS A 13 15.08 -8.66 68.69
C HIS A 13 14.27 -7.95 67.62
N THR A 14 14.93 -7.07 66.90
CA THR A 14 14.70 -7.00 65.46
C THR A 14 16.03 -7.30 64.83
N ASP A 15 16.14 -8.52 64.31
CA ASP A 15 16.99 -8.79 63.17
C ASP A 15 16.99 -7.54 62.28
N CYS A 16 18.18 -7.10 61.87
CA CYS A 16 18.28 -6.35 60.64
C CYS A 16 17.72 -7.26 59.53
N PHE A 17 16.39 -7.33 59.40
CA PHE A 17 15.75 -7.54 58.13
C PHE A 17 16.10 -6.30 57.31
N HIS A 18 17.35 -6.28 56.83
CA HIS A 18 17.54 -6.00 55.43
C HIS A 18 16.51 -6.88 54.73
N PHE A 19 15.38 -6.27 54.36
CA PHE A 19 14.59 -6.80 53.26
C PHE A 19 15.56 -6.85 52.10
N LEU A 20 16.27 -7.97 51.97
CA LEU A 20 16.88 -8.41 50.74
C LEU A 20 15.68 -8.59 49.81
N PHE A 21 15.32 -7.50 49.15
CA PHE A 21 14.53 -7.57 47.94
C PHE A 21 15.34 -8.47 47.01
N VAL A 22 14.92 -9.72 46.90
CA VAL A 22 15.48 -10.65 45.93
C VAL A 22 14.88 -10.20 44.61
N TRP A 23 15.58 -9.34 43.89
CA TRP A 23 15.18 -8.95 42.54
C TRP A 23 15.32 -10.18 41.64
N GLN A 24 14.30 -10.43 40.83
CA GLN A 24 14.30 -11.51 39.87
C GLN A 24 14.24 -10.91 38.47
N ASP A 25 15.25 -11.21 37.67
CA ASP A 25 15.43 -10.63 36.34
C ASP A 25 14.79 -11.55 35.29
N ILE A 26 13.86 -11.00 34.53
CA ILE A 26 13.33 -11.65 33.34
C ILE A 26 14.01 -11.01 32.14
N THR A 27 14.85 -11.80 31.45
CA THR A 27 15.49 -11.37 30.21
C THR A 27 14.69 -11.86 29.02
N VAL A 28 14.15 -10.92 28.25
CA VAL A 28 13.50 -11.24 26.96
C VAL A 28 14.53 -11.10 25.85
N ASN A 29 14.65 -12.15 25.02
CA ASN A 29 15.60 -12.20 23.92
C ASN A 29 14.95 -11.81 22.57
N LYS A 30 13.67 -12.17 22.36
CA LYS A 30 12.93 -11.87 21.13
C LYS A 30 11.44 -11.82 21.37
N VAL A 31 10.74 -10.93 20.67
CA VAL A 31 9.28 -10.89 20.56
C VAL A 31 8.92 -11.13 19.10
N ARG A 32 7.88 -11.91 18.84
CA ARG A 32 7.37 -12.14 17.49
C ARG A 32 5.84 -12.16 17.49
N PRO A 33 5.16 -11.13 16.95
CA PRO A 33 3.73 -11.21 16.67
C PRO A 33 3.48 -12.09 15.45
N VAL A 34 2.46 -12.94 15.49
CA VAL A 34 2.13 -13.88 14.42
C VAL A 34 0.64 -13.79 14.11
N ILE A 35 0.32 -13.44 12.86
CA ILE A 35 -1.05 -13.53 12.32
C ILE A 35 -1.25 -14.97 11.82
N PRO A 36 -2.25 -15.73 12.32
CA PRO A 36 -2.56 -17.05 11.78
C PRO A 36 -2.98 -16.96 10.30
N ARG A 37 -2.52 -17.90 9.45
CA ARG A 37 -2.79 -17.95 7.99
C ARG A 37 -4.26 -17.96 7.58
N SER A 38 -5.18 -18.20 8.51
CA SER A 38 -6.63 -18.11 8.25
C SER A 38 -7.16 -16.67 8.25
N GLN A 39 -6.35 -15.70 8.65
CA GLN A 39 -6.73 -14.30 8.76
C GLN A 39 -6.03 -13.46 7.71
N SER A 40 -6.77 -12.50 7.17
CA SER A 40 -6.23 -11.57 6.18
C SER A 40 -6.63 -10.14 6.52
N ILE A 41 -5.69 -9.22 6.42
CA ILE A 41 -5.97 -7.79 6.52
C ILE A 41 -6.61 -7.34 5.20
N GLN A 42 -7.64 -6.51 5.25
CA GLN A 42 -8.25 -5.91 4.07
C GLN A 42 -7.87 -4.44 3.99
N GLU A 43 -7.21 -4.09 2.88
CA GLU A 43 -6.89 -2.72 2.54
C GLU A 43 -8.15 -1.85 2.41
N GLY A 44 -8.06 -0.60 2.86
CA GLY A 44 -9.15 0.38 2.75
C GLY A 44 -10.32 0.15 3.71
N ARG A 45 -10.28 -0.89 4.54
CA ARG A 45 -11.34 -1.21 5.49
C ARG A 45 -11.09 -0.54 6.85
N ALA A 46 -12.11 0.15 7.36
CA ALA A 46 -12.05 0.88 8.64
C ALA A 46 -11.89 -0.04 9.86
N GLU A 47 -12.38 -1.28 9.76
CA GLU A 47 -12.34 -2.26 10.84
C GLU A 47 -11.77 -3.59 10.33
N ASN A 48 -10.49 -3.84 10.61
CA ASN A 48 -9.87 -5.15 10.51
C ASN A 48 -9.58 -5.67 11.92
N ASN A 49 -10.41 -6.59 12.41
CA ASN A 49 -10.19 -7.23 13.72
C ASN A 49 -9.32 -8.46 13.53
N LEU A 50 -8.03 -8.33 13.83
CA LEU A 50 -7.05 -9.40 13.70
C LEU A 50 -6.90 -10.14 15.01
N THR A 51 -6.81 -11.46 14.93
CA THR A 51 -6.39 -12.33 16.03
C THR A 51 -4.91 -12.62 15.86
N VAL A 52 -4.12 -12.23 16.85
CA VAL A 52 -2.66 -12.31 16.82
C VAL A 52 -2.17 -13.17 17.98
N ASN A 53 -1.20 -14.03 17.71
CA ASN A 53 -0.45 -14.75 18.73
C ASN A 53 0.88 -14.05 18.96
N LEU A 54 1.33 -13.96 20.21
CA LEU A 54 2.59 -13.35 20.58
C LEU A 54 3.54 -14.40 21.16
N ASP A 55 4.65 -14.60 20.46
CA ASP A 55 5.74 -15.47 20.90
C ASP A 55 6.83 -14.62 21.58
N VAL A 56 7.00 -14.80 22.89
CA VAL A 56 8.02 -14.11 23.67
C VAL A 56 9.11 -15.11 24.05
N LEU A 57 10.24 -15.05 23.37
CA LEU A 57 11.41 -15.85 23.70
C LEU A 57 12.15 -15.20 24.87
N TYR A 58 12.14 -15.87 26.02
CA TYR A 58 12.89 -15.40 27.19
C TYR A 58 14.10 -16.31 27.46
N ALA A 59 15.17 -15.69 27.96
CA ALA A 59 16.32 -16.41 28.47
C ALA A 59 15.88 -17.12 29.76
N ASN A 60 16.19 -18.40 29.86
CA ASN A 60 15.84 -19.21 31.01
C ASN A 60 17.14 -19.64 31.69
N THR A 61 17.75 -18.65 32.35
CA THR A 61 19.04 -18.76 33.04
C THR A 61 18.81 -19.08 34.52
N ASN A 62 19.88 -19.17 35.30
CA ASN A 62 19.75 -19.36 36.75
C ASN A 62 19.04 -18.18 37.44
N ASP A 63 19.15 -16.98 36.88
CA ASP A 63 18.58 -15.74 37.43
C ASP A 63 17.10 -15.54 37.06
N THR A 64 16.63 -16.23 36.01
CA THR A 64 15.22 -16.23 35.62
C THR A 64 14.38 -17.12 36.54
N THR A 65 13.24 -16.61 36.97
CA THR A 65 12.31 -17.30 37.87
C THR A 65 10.91 -17.36 37.27
N SER A 66 10.05 -18.18 37.89
CA SER A 66 8.63 -18.17 37.53
C SER A 66 7.95 -16.98 38.18
N VAL A 67 7.13 -16.26 37.42
CA VAL A 67 6.37 -15.10 37.89
C VAL A 67 4.88 -15.36 37.67
N THR A 68 4.11 -15.15 38.73
CA THR A 68 2.67 -15.41 38.81
C THR A 68 2.01 -14.24 39.54
N GLY A 69 0.84 -13.80 39.12
CA GLY A 69 0.21 -12.59 39.65
C GLY A 69 -0.77 -11.97 38.67
N GLN A 70 -1.20 -10.75 38.96
CA GLN A 70 -2.14 -10.00 38.12
C GLN A 70 -1.46 -8.81 37.45
N GLY A 71 -1.88 -8.48 36.22
CA GLY A 71 -1.38 -7.31 35.49
C GLY A 71 0.13 -7.34 35.27
N LEU A 72 0.70 -8.53 35.07
CA LEU A 72 2.14 -8.74 34.96
C LEU A 72 2.72 -8.15 33.68
N TRP A 73 1.96 -8.19 32.58
CA TRP A 73 2.40 -7.86 31.23
C TRP A 73 1.53 -6.79 30.60
N GLN A 74 2.12 -6.01 29.69
CA GLN A 74 1.38 -5.16 28.76
C GLN A 74 2.01 -5.29 27.38
N THR A 75 1.21 -5.12 26.33
CA THR A 75 1.71 -5.19 24.95
C THR A 75 1.11 -4.09 24.10
N ALA A 76 1.95 -3.28 23.48
CA ALA A 76 1.52 -2.34 22.45
C ALA A 76 1.69 -2.97 21.07
N MET A 77 0.79 -2.66 20.14
CA MET A 77 0.87 -3.14 18.75
C MET A 77 0.64 -2.01 17.76
N TRP A 78 1.27 -2.11 16.60
CA TRP A 78 1.07 -1.19 15.47
C TRP A 78 1.47 -1.86 14.16
N ILE A 79 1.04 -1.28 13.04
CA ILE A 79 1.56 -1.64 11.73
C ILE A 79 2.66 -0.65 11.33
N SER A 80 3.71 -1.18 10.71
CA SER A 80 4.85 -0.42 10.21
C SER A 80 5.13 -0.74 8.75
N SER A 81 5.68 0.26 8.05
CA SER A 81 6.29 0.07 6.74
C SER A 81 7.74 -0.43 6.81
N MET A 82 8.35 -0.42 8.01
CA MET A 82 9.74 -0.79 8.24
C MET A 82 9.85 -2.06 9.11
N GLU A 83 10.82 -2.91 8.80
CA GLU A 83 11.03 -4.19 9.47
C GLU A 83 11.39 -4.05 10.96
N ASP A 84 12.01 -2.92 11.35
CA ASP A 84 12.36 -2.60 12.73
C ASP A 84 11.21 -1.96 13.52
N GLY A 85 10.08 -1.66 12.86
CA GLY A 85 8.92 -1.03 13.47
C GLY A 85 9.08 0.45 13.79
N SER A 86 10.14 1.10 13.31
CA SER A 86 10.46 2.51 13.60
C SER A 86 9.39 3.49 13.10
N VAL A 87 8.76 3.18 11.95
CA VAL A 87 7.70 4.00 11.35
C VAL A 87 6.33 3.45 11.73
N LYS A 88 5.63 4.09 12.66
CA LYS A 88 4.25 3.70 13.00
C LYS A 88 3.27 4.30 12.00
N LEU A 89 2.48 3.48 11.33
CA LEU A 89 1.47 3.97 10.41
C LEU A 89 0.31 4.65 11.17
N PRO A 90 -0.19 5.80 10.68
CA PRO A 90 -1.26 6.54 11.33
C PRO A 90 -2.49 5.68 11.60
N GLY A 91 -3.08 5.81 12.79
CA GLY A 91 -4.32 5.10 13.16
C GLY A 91 -4.15 3.63 13.54
N THR A 92 -2.94 3.05 13.45
CA THR A 92 -2.71 1.63 13.76
C THR A 92 -2.20 1.37 15.18
N TYR A 93 -1.66 2.36 15.87
CA TYR A 93 -1.06 2.14 17.18
C TYR A 93 -2.11 1.94 18.29
N VAL A 94 -1.99 0.82 19.00
CA VAL A 94 -2.78 0.51 20.21
C VAL A 94 -1.81 0.25 21.38
N GLY A 95 -1.98 0.99 22.47
CA GLY A 95 -1.01 1.05 23.57
C GLY A 95 -0.98 -0.19 24.48
N ASN A 96 -2.13 -0.79 24.77
CA ASN A 96 -2.21 -2.09 25.44
C ASN A 96 -3.36 -2.92 24.85
N VAL A 97 -3.03 -4.03 24.19
CA VAL A 97 -4.01 -4.90 23.49
C VAL A 97 -4.44 -6.11 24.32
N LEU A 98 -3.82 -6.35 25.47
CA LEU A 98 -4.08 -7.53 26.28
C LEU A 98 -5.36 -7.37 27.12
N THR A 99 -6.06 -8.48 27.33
CA THR A 99 -7.14 -8.56 28.32
C THR A 99 -6.57 -8.80 29.73
N GLU A 100 -7.32 -8.47 30.78
CA GLU A 100 -6.91 -8.68 32.19
C GLU A 100 -6.42 -10.13 32.45
N GLY A 101 -7.03 -11.12 31.79
CA GLY A 101 -6.60 -12.52 31.87
C GLY A 101 -5.26 -12.78 31.19
N GLN A 102 -5.03 -12.19 30.01
CA GLN A 102 -3.76 -12.32 29.26
C GLN A 102 -2.61 -11.56 29.95
N GLU A 103 -2.89 -10.38 30.51
CA GLU A 103 -1.92 -9.61 31.30
C GLU A 103 -1.45 -10.38 32.54
N SER A 104 -2.28 -11.28 33.05
CA SER A 104 -2.04 -12.05 34.27
C SER A 104 -1.52 -13.47 34.01
N LEU A 105 -1.11 -13.78 32.77
CA LEU A 105 -0.57 -15.10 32.43
C LEU A 105 0.74 -15.40 33.15
N ASP A 106 0.80 -16.56 33.80
CA ASP A 106 1.99 -17.02 34.53
C ASP A 106 3.16 -17.31 33.58
N LEU A 107 4.30 -16.67 33.81
CA LEU A 107 5.57 -17.10 33.20
C LEU A 107 6.19 -18.18 34.09
N ARG A 108 6.33 -19.41 33.58
CA ARG A 108 6.88 -20.54 34.34
C ARG A 108 8.20 -20.99 33.77
N LYS A 109 9.24 -20.99 34.61
CA LYS A 109 10.58 -21.49 34.28
C LYS A 109 10.51 -22.96 33.83
N ARG A 110 11.23 -23.32 32.76
CA ARG A 110 11.32 -24.70 32.24
C ARG A 110 12.77 -25.20 32.25
N GLY A 111 13.06 -26.40 31.74
CA GLY A 111 14.41 -27.00 31.78
C GLY A 111 15.39 -26.53 30.68
N SER A 112 14.93 -25.80 29.66
CA SER A 112 15.74 -25.37 28.50
C SER A 112 16.39 -24.00 28.74
N ILE A 113 17.56 -23.72 28.14
CA ILE A 113 18.33 -22.46 28.30
C ILE A 113 17.56 -21.22 27.79
N SER A 114 16.66 -21.41 26.83
CA SER A 114 15.67 -20.42 26.39
C SER A 114 14.35 -21.14 26.12
N THR A 115 13.24 -20.44 26.30
CA THR A 115 11.91 -21.01 26.02
C THR A 115 10.93 -19.91 25.67
N ASN A 116 9.89 -20.28 24.92
CA ASN A 116 8.84 -19.35 24.51
C ASN A 116 7.75 -19.27 25.59
N PHE A 117 7.30 -18.05 25.86
CA PHE A 117 6.07 -17.71 26.54
C PHE A 117 5.06 -17.25 25.49
N TYR A 118 3.89 -17.89 25.47
CA TYR A 118 2.88 -17.70 24.43
C TYR A 118 1.68 -16.96 25.00
N ILE A 119 1.27 -15.89 24.32
CA ILE A 119 -0.01 -15.22 24.55
C ILE A 119 -0.81 -15.36 23.26
N ASN A 120 -1.86 -16.18 23.31
CA ASN A 120 -2.67 -16.48 22.14
C ASN A 120 -3.95 -15.64 22.10
N ASP A 121 -4.53 -15.57 20.91
CA ASP A 121 -5.86 -15.01 20.67
C ASP A 121 -6.01 -13.53 21.09
N ILE A 122 -4.97 -12.71 20.86
CA ILE A 122 -5.00 -11.26 21.10
C ILE A 122 -5.83 -10.59 20.00
N ILE A 123 -6.86 -9.85 20.36
CA ILE A 123 -7.68 -9.11 19.40
C ILE A 123 -7.05 -7.73 19.17
N TYR A 124 -6.56 -7.51 17.96
CA TYR A 124 -5.94 -6.27 17.52
C TYR A 124 -6.80 -5.62 16.43
N PRO A 125 -7.56 -4.56 16.77
CA PRO A 125 -8.32 -3.80 15.79
C PRO A 125 -7.39 -2.85 15.03
N VAL A 126 -7.43 -2.91 13.70
CA VAL A 126 -6.65 -2.00 12.86
C VAL A 126 -7.52 -1.31 11.80
N ASP A 127 -7.40 0.00 11.74
CA ASP A 127 -8.01 0.84 10.73
C ASP A 127 -7.06 0.93 9.52
N MET A 128 -7.51 0.38 8.39
CA MET A 128 -6.79 0.40 7.12
C MET A 128 -7.45 1.35 6.11
N SER A 129 -8.38 2.21 6.52
CA SER A 129 -9.13 3.09 5.61
C SER A 129 -8.24 4.04 4.81
N ASN A 130 -7.10 4.44 5.37
CA ASN A 130 -6.13 5.30 4.72
C ASN A 130 -4.76 4.64 4.56
N LEU A 131 -4.71 3.30 4.61
CA LEU A 131 -3.47 2.53 4.55
C LEU A 131 -3.60 1.42 3.52
N THR A 132 -2.55 1.26 2.74
CA THR A 132 -2.46 0.20 1.73
C THR A 132 -1.77 -1.04 2.29
N CYS A 133 -2.01 -2.20 1.69
CA CYS A 133 -1.21 -3.39 1.96
C CYS A 133 0.28 -3.18 1.60
N GLU A 134 0.58 -2.22 0.73
CA GLU A 134 1.96 -1.84 0.40
C GLU A 134 2.65 -1.03 1.50
N GLU A 135 1.90 -0.24 2.27
CA GLU A 135 2.42 0.48 3.43
C GLU A 135 2.43 -0.41 4.66
N ALA A 136 1.39 -1.22 4.83
CA ALA A 136 1.17 -2.12 5.96
C ALA A 136 1.98 -3.41 5.87
N ARG A 137 3.31 -3.28 5.88
CA ARG A 137 4.23 -4.40 5.60
C ARG A 137 4.53 -5.27 6.81
N TYR A 138 4.60 -4.68 8.00
CA TYR A 138 5.03 -5.35 9.21
C TYR A 138 4.06 -5.11 10.36
N LEU A 139 3.60 -6.20 10.99
CA LEU A 139 2.93 -6.13 12.28
C LEU A 139 3.99 -6.12 13.36
N CYS A 140 3.98 -5.08 14.19
CA CYS A 140 4.95 -4.89 15.25
C CYS A 140 4.27 -4.98 16.61
N ALA A 141 4.98 -5.61 17.56
CA ALA A 141 4.56 -5.70 18.94
C ALA A 141 5.70 -5.29 19.86
N LYS A 142 5.36 -4.59 20.93
CA LYS A 142 6.24 -4.19 22.01
C LYS A 142 5.77 -4.87 23.28
N PHE A 143 6.58 -5.76 23.83
CA PHE A 143 6.26 -6.51 25.04
C PHE A 143 7.01 -5.94 26.25
N ASN A 144 6.27 -5.57 27.28
CA ASN A 144 6.79 -4.90 28.46
C ASN A 144 6.19 -5.46 29.76
N ARG A 145 6.83 -5.13 30.88
CA ARG A 145 6.22 -5.25 32.20
C ARG A 145 4.95 -4.41 32.29
N GLY A 146 3.90 -4.95 32.90
CA GLY A 146 2.69 -4.21 33.24
C GLY A 146 2.98 -2.98 34.10
N GLU A 147 2.10 -1.99 34.04
CA GLU A 147 2.29 -0.70 34.73
C GLU A 147 2.25 -0.85 36.25
N ASN A 148 1.37 -1.72 36.78
CA ASN A 148 1.20 -1.93 38.22
C ASN A 148 1.01 -3.42 38.58
N PRO A 149 2.04 -4.27 38.39
CA PRO A 149 1.91 -5.71 38.53
C PRO A 149 1.74 -6.13 40.00
N GLN A 150 0.73 -6.96 40.28
CA GLN A 150 0.48 -7.53 41.59
C GLN A 150 1.05 -8.96 41.64
N VAL A 151 2.31 -9.09 42.06
CA VAL A 151 2.98 -10.39 42.13
C VAL A 151 2.50 -11.18 43.35
N ALA A 152 2.12 -12.45 43.15
CA ALA A 152 1.48 -13.28 44.18
C ALA A 152 2.36 -13.61 45.40
N LYS A 153 3.68 -13.39 45.32
CA LYS A 153 4.61 -13.53 46.44
C LYS A 153 5.06 -12.14 46.91
N SER A 154 4.65 -11.79 48.13
CA SER A 154 4.66 -10.46 48.75
C SER A 154 6.04 -9.79 49.00
N PHE A 155 7.14 -10.31 48.43
CA PHE A 155 8.50 -9.74 48.58
C PHE A 155 9.25 -9.59 47.24
N LEU A 156 8.57 -9.75 46.10
CA LEU A 156 9.19 -9.84 44.79
C LEU A 156 8.67 -8.75 43.85
N ALA A 157 9.40 -7.64 43.77
CA ALA A 157 9.39 -6.82 42.57
C ALA A 157 10.34 -7.48 41.56
N PHE A 158 9.90 -7.70 40.32
CA PHE A 158 10.74 -8.25 39.26
C PHE A 158 11.25 -7.13 38.35
N HIS A 159 12.51 -7.24 37.95
CA HIS A 159 13.17 -6.32 37.05
C HIS A 159 13.10 -6.91 35.63
N PHE A 160 12.69 -6.08 34.69
CA PHE A 160 12.51 -6.45 33.30
C PHE A 160 13.70 -5.91 32.54
N GLU A 161 14.68 -6.77 32.23
CA GLU A 161 15.90 -6.38 31.53
C GLU A 161 15.80 -6.86 30.08
N ALA A 162 15.54 -5.95 29.14
CA ALA A 162 15.67 -6.22 27.72
C ALA A 162 17.15 -6.13 27.32
N ARG A 163 17.70 -7.15 26.66
CA ARG A 163 19.07 -7.13 26.12
C ARG A 163 19.04 -7.18 24.58
N PRO A 164 19.71 -6.25 23.87
CA PRO A 164 20.55 -5.15 24.36
C PRO A 164 19.72 -3.92 24.77
N SER A 165 20.21 -3.19 25.78
CA SER A 165 19.51 -2.18 26.60
C SER A 165 18.56 -1.22 25.87
N GLU A 166 17.31 -1.13 26.35
CA GLU A 166 16.49 0.09 26.54
C GLU A 166 15.05 -0.30 26.94
N ASP A 167 14.87 -0.96 28.10
CA ASP A 167 13.59 -1.25 28.81
C ASP A 167 12.41 -1.86 28.01
N VAL A 168 12.61 -2.21 26.74
CA VAL A 168 11.57 -2.40 25.74
C VAL A 168 12.10 -3.31 24.63
N LEU A 169 11.46 -4.46 24.41
CA LEU A 169 11.75 -5.28 23.24
C LEU A 169 10.62 -5.17 22.21
N THR A 170 10.96 -4.55 21.08
CA THR A 170 10.10 -4.49 19.88
C THR A 170 10.45 -5.63 18.95
N GLY A 171 9.44 -6.34 18.46
CA GLY A 171 9.58 -7.33 17.42
C GLY A 171 8.51 -7.17 16.36
N CYS A 172 8.91 -7.28 15.10
CA CYS A 172 8.00 -7.18 13.97
C CYS A 172 7.99 -8.48 13.17
N SER A 173 6.88 -8.74 12.49
CA SER A 173 6.75 -9.83 11.54
C SER A 173 6.04 -9.35 10.28
N PRO A 174 6.44 -9.84 9.10
CA PRO A 174 5.80 -9.46 7.86
C PRO A 174 4.33 -9.85 7.88
N ILE A 175 3.49 -9.00 7.30
CA ILE A 175 2.09 -9.29 7.05
C ILE A 175 2.02 -10.02 5.71
N GLU A 176 1.90 -11.34 5.74
CA GLU A 176 1.93 -12.20 4.55
C GLU A 176 0.59 -12.16 3.77
N ASP A 177 -0.53 -12.10 4.50
CA ASP A 177 -1.88 -12.16 3.95
C ASP A 177 -2.62 -10.82 4.09
N CYS A 178 -2.21 -9.82 3.31
CA CYS A 178 -2.97 -8.57 3.16
C CYS A 178 -3.69 -8.55 1.81
N LYS A 179 -5.01 -8.64 1.84
CA LYS A 179 -5.88 -8.60 0.67
C LYS A 179 -6.12 -7.15 0.28
N GLY A 180 -5.70 -6.80 -0.93
CA GLY A 180 -6.13 -5.56 -1.58
C GLY A 180 -7.66 -5.46 -1.61
N CYS A 181 -8.18 -4.24 -1.61
CA CYS A 181 -9.60 -3.97 -1.39
C CYS A 181 -10.54 -4.72 -2.36
N CYS A 182 -11.75 -4.99 -1.88
CA CYS A 182 -12.68 -6.00 -2.39
C CYS A 182 -13.03 -5.85 -3.89
N THR A 183 -12.83 -6.93 -4.65
CA THR A 183 -13.67 -7.26 -5.81
C THR A 183 -14.48 -8.51 -5.47
N ASP A 184 -15.78 -8.46 -5.77
CA ASP A 184 -16.78 -9.46 -5.44
C ASP A 184 -16.42 -10.88 -5.91
N GLN A 185 -16.73 -11.87 -5.07
CA GLN A 185 -16.55 -13.29 -5.34
C GLN A 185 -17.50 -13.82 -6.42
N LEU A 186 -17.00 -14.74 -7.26
CA LEU A 186 -17.67 -15.97 -7.69
C LEU A 186 -16.63 -16.98 -8.23
N GLU A 187 -16.32 -17.97 -7.38
CA GLU A 187 -15.85 -19.38 -7.54
C GLU A 187 -15.04 -19.81 -8.79
N SER A 188 -13.94 -20.58 -8.70
CA SER A 188 -13.88 -21.96 -8.19
C SER A 188 -12.44 -22.55 -8.26
N GLY A 189 -12.05 -23.32 -7.23
CA GLY A 189 -11.37 -24.64 -7.36
C GLY A 189 -9.84 -24.76 -7.50
N GLU A 190 -9.21 -25.29 -6.42
CA GLU A 190 -8.00 -26.16 -6.36
C GLU A 190 -6.62 -25.56 -6.75
N SER A 191 -5.50 -25.70 -6.03
CA SER A 191 -4.98 -26.68 -5.06
C SER A 191 -3.78 -26.11 -4.26
N THR A 192 -3.64 -26.47 -2.97
CA THR A 192 -2.45 -26.26 -2.08
C THR A 192 -1.22 -27.11 -2.51
N PRO A 193 0.04 -27.04 -1.96
CA PRO A 193 0.52 -26.43 -0.69
C PRO A 193 1.99 -25.83 -0.65
N LEU A 194 2.40 -25.33 0.54
CA LEU A 194 3.76 -25.22 1.15
C LEU A 194 4.52 -23.85 1.22
N SER A 195 4.92 -23.53 2.47
CA SER A 195 6.03 -22.71 3.06
C SER A 195 7.28 -22.41 2.21
N GLU A 196 8.18 -21.43 2.44
CA GLU A 196 8.53 -20.44 3.48
C GLU A 196 9.54 -19.38 2.87
N PRO A 197 10.01 -18.34 3.61
CA PRO A 197 10.52 -17.08 3.06
C PRO A 197 12.03 -17.02 2.85
N ASN A 198 12.47 -16.28 1.82
CA ASN A 198 13.72 -15.52 1.77
C ASN A 198 13.59 -14.46 0.65
N GLY A 199 14.05 -13.24 0.90
CA GLY A 199 13.94 -12.09 0.00
C GLY A 199 14.64 -12.27 -1.35
N VAL A 200 14.01 -13.02 -2.25
CA VAL A 200 14.32 -13.15 -3.67
C VAL A 200 13.15 -12.50 -4.43
N PRO A 201 13.38 -11.76 -5.53
CA PRO A 201 12.27 -11.19 -6.29
C PRO A 201 11.32 -12.33 -6.67
N LEU A 202 10.06 -12.28 -6.23
CA LEU A 202 9.09 -13.32 -6.58
C LEU A 202 8.85 -13.24 -8.09
N PHE A 203 9.32 -14.24 -8.81
CA PHE A 203 9.27 -14.29 -10.25
C PHE A 203 8.01 -15.03 -10.66
N GLN A 204 6.96 -14.26 -10.98
CA GLN A 204 5.69 -14.87 -11.35
C GLN A 204 5.86 -15.80 -12.55
N ILE A 205 5.54 -17.08 -12.36
CA ILE A 205 5.46 -18.08 -13.44
C ILE A 205 4.58 -17.50 -14.55
N GLY A 206 5.07 -17.55 -15.79
CA GLY A 206 4.46 -16.91 -16.96
C GLY A 206 5.10 -15.57 -17.37
N THR A 207 5.99 -15.00 -16.56
CA THR A 207 6.67 -13.74 -16.89
C THR A 207 7.65 -13.90 -18.06
N ARG A 208 7.73 -12.88 -18.92
CA ARG A 208 8.59 -12.86 -20.11
C ARG A 208 9.96 -12.27 -19.80
N VAL A 209 11.00 -12.91 -20.33
CA VAL A 209 12.41 -12.58 -20.06
C VAL A 209 13.27 -12.55 -21.33
N VAL A 210 14.38 -11.82 -21.24
CA VAL A 210 15.48 -11.78 -22.23
C VAL A 210 16.83 -11.88 -21.51
N ARG A 211 17.95 -11.99 -22.26
CA ARG A 211 19.31 -11.98 -21.71
C ARG A 211 19.50 -10.79 -20.74
N GLY A 212 19.98 -11.09 -19.55
CA GLY A 212 20.28 -10.16 -18.47
C GLY A 212 21.76 -9.79 -18.39
N PRO A 213 22.13 -8.96 -17.40
CA PRO A 213 23.48 -8.40 -17.27
C PRO A 213 24.59 -9.44 -17.00
N ASP A 214 24.29 -10.57 -16.37
CA ASP A 214 25.28 -11.61 -16.03
C ASP A 214 25.28 -12.81 -16.98
N TRP A 215 24.58 -12.73 -18.12
CA TRP A 215 24.42 -13.83 -19.07
C TRP A 215 25.77 -14.44 -19.51
N LYS A 216 25.92 -15.75 -19.29
CA LYS A 216 27.13 -16.51 -19.66
C LYS A 216 26.84 -17.80 -20.46
N TRP A 217 25.60 -17.99 -20.90
CA TRP A 217 25.07 -19.28 -21.35
C TRP A 217 25.07 -19.47 -22.88
N GLY A 218 25.93 -18.73 -23.61
CA GLY A 218 26.02 -18.82 -25.07
C GLY A 218 24.70 -18.47 -25.75
N ASP A 219 24.27 -19.31 -26.69
CA ASP A 219 23.06 -19.13 -27.52
C ASP A 219 21.92 -20.09 -27.13
N GLN A 220 21.84 -20.45 -25.84
CA GLN A 220 20.75 -21.29 -25.32
C GLN A 220 19.36 -20.66 -25.45
N ASP A 221 19.29 -19.35 -25.63
CA ASP A 221 18.08 -18.59 -25.96
C ASP A 221 17.81 -18.48 -27.47
N GLY A 222 18.59 -19.18 -28.29
CA GLY A 222 18.48 -19.20 -29.75
C GLY A 222 19.47 -18.28 -30.46
N PHE A 223 19.53 -18.46 -31.79
CA PHE A 223 20.30 -17.61 -32.70
C PHE A 223 19.39 -17.12 -33.84
N PRO A 224 19.02 -15.82 -33.91
CA PRO A 224 19.41 -14.74 -32.99
C PRO A 224 18.81 -14.89 -31.58
N PRO A 225 19.34 -14.16 -30.57
CA PRO A 225 18.87 -14.18 -29.19
C PRO A 225 17.35 -13.99 -29.09
N GLY A 226 16.68 -14.92 -28.40
CA GLY A 226 15.24 -14.99 -28.30
C GLY A 226 14.66 -14.46 -26.99
N LYS A 227 13.34 -14.57 -26.87
CA LYS A 227 12.58 -14.31 -25.64
C LYS A 227 12.20 -15.64 -24.98
N GLY A 228 12.06 -15.64 -23.66
CA GLY A 228 11.69 -16.82 -22.89
C GLY A 228 10.59 -16.54 -21.88
N THR A 229 10.00 -17.61 -21.34
CA THR A 229 8.96 -17.56 -20.31
C THR A 229 9.44 -18.30 -19.07
N ILE A 230 9.27 -17.69 -17.90
CA ILE A 230 9.51 -18.37 -16.62
C ILE A 230 8.44 -19.44 -16.44
N VAL A 231 8.84 -20.70 -16.31
CA VAL A 231 7.91 -21.85 -16.22
C VAL A 231 7.98 -22.58 -14.89
N ASP A 232 8.99 -22.29 -14.06
CA ASP A 232 9.18 -22.94 -12.76
C ASP A 232 10.13 -22.10 -11.88
N GLU A 233 9.88 -22.08 -10.58
CA GLU A 233 10.80 -21.56 -9.56
C GLU A 233 11.40 -22.78 -8.85
N LEU A 234 12.71 -23.01 -9.00
CA LEU A 234 13.24 -24.34 -8.65
C LEU A 234 13.59 -24.55 -7.19
N GLU A 235 13.75 -23.50 -6.38
CA GLU A 235 13.90 -23.53 -4.91
C GLU A 235 14.33 -22.13 -4.41
N THR A 236 14.38 -21.93 -3.09
CA THR A 236 14.78 -20.66 -2.43
C THR A 236 16.25 -20.25 -2.65
N ASP A 237 16.97 -20.87 -3.59
CA ASP A 237 18.39 -20.66 -3.86
C ASP A 237 18.68 -19.68 -5.02
N GLY A 238 17.63 -19.16 -5.68
CA GLY A 238 17.72 -18.07 -6.67
C GLY A 238 17.89 -18.53 -8.12
N TRP A 239 17.49 -19.77 -8.45
CA TRP A 239 17.43 -20.30 -9.82
C TRP A 239 15.99 -20.42 -10.33
N ILE A 240 15.79 -20.07 -11.60
CA ILE A 240 14.49 -20.21 -12.28
C ILE A 240 14.59 -21.00 -13.58
N ALA A 241 13.52 -21.71 -13.93
CA ALA A 241 13.40 -22.41 -15.21
C ALA A 241 12.76 -21.50 -16.25
N VAL A 242 13.38 -21.43 -17.42
CA VAL A 242 12.86 -20.68 -18.56
C VAL A 242 12.67 -21.61 -19.74
N LEU A 243 11.48 -21.57 -20.32
CA LEU A 243 11.19 -22.13 -21.63
C LEU A 243 11.36 -21.04 -22.68
N TRP A 244 12.34 -21.20 -23.56
CA TRP A 244 12.56 -20.28 -24.67
C TRP A 244 11.55 -20.52 -25.79
N ASP A 245 11.21 -19.46 -26.53
CA ASP A 245 10.28 -19.58 -27.68
C ASP A 245 10.78 -20.54 -28.76
N ALA A 246 12.10 -20.76 -28.82
CA ALA A 246 12.74 -21.75 -29.69
C ALA A 246 12.49 -23.20 -29.26
N GLY A 247 11.88 -23.43 -28.09
CA GLY A 247 11.44 -24.74 -27.60
C GLY A 247 12.35 -25.36 -26.53
N GLU A 248 13.53 -24.80 -26.30
CA GLU A 248 14.48 -25.32 -25.31
C GLU A 248 14.16 -24.81 -23.90
N ARG A 249 14.28 -25.72 -22.90
CA ARG A 249 14.09 -25.41 -21.49
C ARG A 249 15.43 -25.46 -20.76
N HIS A 250 15.77 -24.37 -20.09
CA HIS A 250 17.03 -24.22 -19.37
C HIS A 250 16.81 -23.48 -18.04
N PHE A 251 17.86 -23.43 -17.22
CA PHE A 251 17.83 -22.82 -15.88
C PHE A 251 18.84 -21.68 -15.80
N TYR A 252 18.44 -20.61 -15.12
CA TYR A 252 19.19 -19.37 -15.09
C TYR A 252 19.18 -18.74 -13.70
N ARG A 253 20.25 -18.00 -13.36
CA ARG A 253 20.37 -17.33 -12.08
C ARG A 253 19.58 -16.04 -12.09
N MET A 254 18.74 -15.87 -11.09
CA MET A 254 17.97 -14.65 -10.83
C MET A 254 18.06 -14.30 -9.35
N GLY A 255 19.28 -14.13 -8.86
CA GLY A 255 19.60 -13.92 -7.45
C GLY A 255 20.57 -14.96 -6.89
N ALA A 256 20.67 -16.13 -7.51
CA ALA A 256 21.70 -17.12 -7.16
C ALA A 256 23.10 -16.52 -7.32
N GLU A 257 23.92 -16.63 -6.27
CA GLU A 257 25.26 -16.01 -6.20
C GLU A 257 25.26 -14.48 -6.39
N GLY A 258 24.11 -13.82 -6.20
CA GLY A 258 23.95 -12.39 -6.50
C GLY A 258 24.00 -12.05 -8.00
N LYS A 259 23.75 -13.04 -8.88
CA LYS A 259 23.83 -12.91 -10.33
C LYS A 259 22.45 -12.94 -10.99
N TYR A 260 22.29 -12.14 -12.04
CA TYR A 260 21.05 -12.01 -12.82
C TYR A 260 21.34 -12.27 -14.29
N ASP A 261 21.21 -13.53 -14.68
CA ASP A 261 21.41 -13.96 -16.05
C ASP A 261 20.25 -13.49 -16.95
N LEU A 262 19.08 -13.09 -16.41
CA LEU A 262 17.89 -12.66 -17.17
C LEU A 262 17.40 -11.26 -16.78
N LYS A 263 16.61 -10.62 -17.65
CA LYS A 263 15.91 -9.34 -17.43
C LYS A 263 14.43 -9.45 -17.80
N LEU A 264 13.54 -8.84 -17.00
CA LEU A 264 12.09 -8.77 -17.25
C LEU A 264 11.75 -7.80 -18.41
N ILE A 265 10.71 -8.12 -19.19
CA ILE A 265 10.16 -7.24 -20.23
C ILE A 265 8.98 -6.43 -19.67
N GLU A 266 9.11 -5.10 -19.52
CA GLU A 266 8.02 -4.18 -19.14
C GLU A 266 7.12 -3.79 -20.35
N ASP A 267 6.61 -4.79 -21.08
CA ASP A 267 5.81 -4.57 -22.28
C ASP A 267 4.38 -4.07 -21.94
N SER A 268 3.77 -3.35 -22.87
CA SER A 268 2.33 -3.02 -22.92
C SER A 268 1.78 -1.95 -21.96
N ARG A 269 2.61 -1.13 -21.30
CA ARG A 269 2.12 0.03 -20.51
C ARG A 269 1.46 1.09 -21.40
N VAL A 270 0.41 1.76 -20.90
CA VAL A 270 -0.29 2.84 -21.60
C VAL A 270 -0.20 4.17 -20.84
N ARG A 271 -0.29 5.30 -21.55
CA ARG A 271 -0.41 6.66 -20.98
C ARG A 271 -1.24 7.58 -21.89
N LEU A 272 -1.80 8.64 -21.31
CA LEU A 272 -2.46 9.74 -22.03
C LEU A 272 -1.51 10.94 -22.12
N VAL A 273 -1.44 11.57 -23.29
CA VAL A 273 -0.52 12.70 -23.55
C VAL A 273 -1.27 13.82 -24.28
N ASP A 274 -0.81 15.06 -24.09
CA ASP A 274 -1.34 16.30 -24.71
C ASP A 274 -2.84 16.57 -24.46
N GLY A 275 -3.37 15.97 -23.39
CA GLY A 275 -4.68 16.24 -22.85
C GLY A 275 -4.87 17.65 -22.30
N VAL A 276 -6.12 18.01 -22.04
CA VAL A 276 -6.41 19.25 -21.29
C VAL A 276 -6.12 19.08 -19.80
N ASP A 277 -6.30 17.85 -19.31
CA ASP A 277 -6.18 17.38 -17.93
C ASP A 277 -5.64 15.92 -17.93
N GLU A 278 -5.53 15.30 -16.75
CA GLU A 278 -5.11 13.89 -16.62
C GLU A 278 -6.17 12.88 -17.10
N LEU A 279 -7.41 13.33 -17.31
CA LEU A 279 -8.53 12.48 -17.73
C LEU A 279 -8.52 12.21 -19.24
N SER A 280 -7.77 13.00 -20.00
CA SER A 280 -7.90 13.05 -21.45
C SER A 280 -6.55 13.09 -22.15
N GLY A 281 -6.52 12.68 -23.41
CA GLY A 281 -5.31 12.77 -24.24
C GLY A 281 -5.28 11.74 -25.36
N HIS A 282 -4.22 11.79 -26.17
CA HIS A 282 -3.95 10.70 -27.11
C HIS A 282 -3.29 9.51 -26.42
N VAL A 283 -3.54 8.31 -26.94
CA VAL A 283 -3.07 7.07 -26.33
C VAL A 283 -1.68 6.72 -26.85
N GLU A 284 -0.73 6.64 -25.93
CA GLU A 284 0.58 6.04 -26.18
C GLU A 284 0.71 4.70 -25.46
N ILE A 285 1.33 3.72 -26.11
CA ILE A 285 1.61 2.39 -25.55
C ILE A 285 3.11 2.06 -25.69
N ASN A 286 3.68 1.45 -24.66
CA ASN A 286 4.98 0.80 -24.76
C ASN A 286 4.79 -0.56 -25.42
N HIS A 287 5.31 -0.73 -26.64
CA HIS A 287 5.28 -1.99 -27.36
C HIS A 287 6.72 -2.40 -27.69
N ASP A 288 7.11 -3.60 -27.25
CA ASP A 288 8.48 -4.12 -27.42
C ASP A 288 9.57 -3.19 -26.86
N GLY A 289 9.29 -2.52 -25.73
CA GLY A 289 10.24 -1.63 -25.05
C GLY A 289 10.32 -0.21 -25.62
N THR A 290 9.52 0.12 -26.65
CA THR A 290 9.48 1.45 -27.27
C THR A 290 8.10 2.08 -27.15
N TRP A 291 8.04 3.39 -26.87
CA TRP A 291 6.78 4.12 -26.83
C TRP A 291 6.31 4.51 -28.23
N GLY A 292 5.08 4.16 -28.57
CA GLY A 292 4.42 4.54 -29.80
C GLY A 292 2.95 4.92 -29.60
N THR A 293 2.30 5.39 -30.65
CA THR A 293 0.89 5.81 -30.67
C THR A 293 -0.04 4.73 -31.22
N VAL A 294 -1.34 4.92 -31.02
CA VAL A 294 -2.40 4.05 -31.54
C VAL A 294 -3.14 4.75 -32.68
N CYS A 295 -3.40 4.03 -33.77
CA CYS A 295 -4.16 4.56 -34.90
C CYS A 295 -5.66 4.60 -34.62
N ASP A 296 -6.34 5.68 -35.04
CA ASP A 296 -7.77 5.89 -34.85
C ASP A 296 -8.68 5.06 -35.78
N VAL A 297 -8.09 4.36 -36.75
CA VAL A 297 -8.81 3.49 -37.69
C VAL A 297 -9.41 2.32 -36.91
N ARG A 298 -10.75 2.29 -36.88
CA ARG A 298 -11.59 1.37 -36.08
C ARG A 298 -11.52 1.55 -34.57
N TRP A 299 -10.85 2.59 -34.07
CA TRP A 299 -10.88 2.95 -32.65
C TRP A 299 -12.32 3.15 -32.17
N ASP A 300 -12.73 2.38 -31.17
CA ASP A 300 -14.08 2.44 -30.61
C ASP A 300 -14.10 2.50 -29.07
N MET A 301 -15.31 2.58 -28.49
CA MET A 301 -15.49 2.69 -27.03
C MET A 301 -14.99 1.47 -26.26
N ARG A 302 -14.94 0.28 -26.87
CA ARG A 302 -14.43 -0.93 -26.20
C ARG A 302 -12.93 -0.85 -26.05
N ASP A 303 -12.24 -0.40 -27.09
CA ASP A 303 -10.78 -0.17 -27.02
C ASP A 303 -10.45 0.90 -25.98
N ALA A 304 -11.20 2.00 -26.00
CA ALA A 304 -11.05 3.10 -25.06
C ALA A 304 -11.32 2.69 -23.60
N ASN A 305 -12.32 1.82 -23.36
CA ASN A 305 -12.59 1.28 -22.04
C ASN A 305 -11.44 0.42 -21.51
N VAL A 306 -10.80 -0.37 -22.38
CA VAL A 306 -9.60 -1.13 -22.01
C VAL A 306 -8.48 -0.18 -21.61
N VAL A 307 -8.23 0.90 -22.36
CA VAL A 307 -7.21 1.91 -22.00
C VAL A 307 -7.51 2.57 -20.65
N CYS A 308 -8.71 3.14 -20.47
CA CYS A 308 -9.07 3.81 -19.22
C CYS A 308 -8.95 2.87 -18.02
N ARG A 309 -9.40 1.61 -18.16
CA ARG A 309 -9.27 0.62 -17.10
C ARG A 309 -7.82 0.22 -16.84
N GLN A 310 -7.02 0.07 -17.89
CA GLN A 310 -5.61 -0.31 -17.81
C GLN A 310 -4.76 0.78 -17.13
N LEU A 311 -5.12 2.05 -17.29
CA LEU A 311 -4.51 3.18 -16.58
C LEU A 311 -4.75 3.16 -15.06
N GLY A 312 -5.64 2.28 -14.57
CA GLY A 312 -5.85 2.04 -13.14
C GLY A 312 -6.76 3.06 -12.46
N SER A 313 -6.54 4.35 -12.69
CA SER A 313 -7.25 5.47 -12.05
C SER A 313 -8.65 5.77 -12.61
N PHE A 314 -9.10 5.08 -13.66
CA PHE A 314 -10.34 5.39 -14.37
C PHE A 314 -11.31 4.21 -14.47
N LEU A 315 -12.61 4.48 -14.28
CA LEU A 315 -13.68 3.48 -14.34
C LEU A 315 -13.87 2.97 -15.77
N LYS A 316 -14.03 3.89 -16.72
CA LYS A 316 -14.36 3.61 -18.13
C LYS A 316 -14.10 4.84 -19.00
N ALA A 317 -14.09 4.67 -20.32
CA ALA A 317 -14.11 5.80 -21.24
C ALA A 317 -15.50 6.47 -21.22
N VAL A 318 -15.52 7.79 -21.37
CA VAL A 318 -16.73 8.57 -21.64
C VAL A 318 -16.79 9.04 -23.09
N GLU A 319 -15.64 9.27 -23.70
CA GLU A 319 -15.55 9.74 -25.08
C GLU A 319 -14.32 9.17 -25.80
N ILE A 320 -14.42 9.00 -27.11
CA ILE A 320 -13.28 8.72 -27.99
C ILE A 320 -12.97 9.93 -28.86
N LYS A 321 -11.69 10.18 -29.11
CA LYS A 321 -11.21 11.21 -30.02
C LYS A 321 -10.47 10.58 -31.19
N LYS A 322 -10.63 11.17 -32.37
CA LYS A 322 -10.06 10.73 -33.66
C LYS A 322 -9.48 11.92 -34.41
N GLY A 323 -8.66 11.66 -35.42
CA GLY A 323 -8.04 12.67 -36.28
C GLY A 323 -7.05 13.55 -35.55
N SER A 324 -6.25 12.96 -34.63
CA SER A 324 -5.22 13.67 -33.87
C SER A 324 -5.79 14.90 -33.12
N PHE A 325 -6.92 14.71 -32.43
CA PHE A 325 -7.67 15.79 -31.75
C PHE A 325 -6.81 16.60 -30.76
N TYR A 326 -5.91 15.91 -30.03
CA TYR A 326 -5.00 16.51 -29.04
C TYR A 326 -3.70 17.05 -29.65
N GLY A 327 -3.53 16.93 -30.97
CA GLY A 327 -2.29 17.26 -31.67
C GLY A 327 -1.69 16.04 -32.35
N GLU A 328 -0.70 16.31 -33.20
CA GLU A 328 0.14 15.28 -33.79
C GLU A 328 1.18 14.81 -32.78
N SER A 329 1.56 13.53 -32.84
CA SER A 329 2.64 12.97 -32.02
C SER A 329 3.85 12.68 -32.91
N ASP A 330 5.04 13.02 -32.44
CA ASP A 330 6.31 12.68 -33.08
C ASP A 330 6.66 11.18 -32.93
N ARG A 331 5.86 10.41 -32.18
CA ARG A 331 6.08 8.98 -31.95
C ARG A 331 5.45 8.13 -33.06
N PRO A 332 6.08 7.00 -33.42
CA PRO A 332 5.54 6.10 -34.44
C PRO A 332 4.22 5.50 -33.97
N ILE A 333 3.29 5.29 -34.91
CA ILE A 333 2.09 4.49 -34.66
C ILE A 333 2.53 3.03 -34.59
N VAL A 334 2.27 2.35 -33.47
CA VAL A 334 2.68 0.95 -33.23
C VAL A 334 1.51 -0.03 -33.28
N LEU A 335 0.29 0.43 -32.99
CA LEU A 335 -0.93 -0.38 -33.08
C LEU A 335 -1.94 0.26 -34.05
N SER A 336 -2.61 -0.57 -34.87
CA SER A 336 -3.71 -0.14 -35.73
C SER A 336 -4.85 -1.17 -35.74
N ARG A 337 -6.07 -0.72 -36.07
CA ARG A 337 -7.27 -1.58 -36.14
C ARG A 337 -7.45 -2.44 -34.88
N VAL A 338 -7.20 -1.84 -33.72
CA VAL A 338 -7.46 -2.48 -32.43
C VAL A 338 -8.93 -2.86 -32.37
N LYS A 339 -9.20 -4.07 -31.86
CA LYS A 339 -10.54 -4.64 -31.82
C LYS A 339 -10.76 -5.40 -30.52
N CYS A 340 -10.75 -4.68 -29.41
CA CYS A 340 -11.04 -5.23 -28.10
C CYS A 340 -12.47 -5.78 -28.03
N LYS A 341 -12.65 -6.84 -27.23
CA LYS A 341 -13.96 -7.28 -26.74
C LYS A 341 -14.48 -6.37 -25.63
N GLY A 342 -13.59 -5.67 -24.94
CA GLY A 342 -13.85 -4.78 -23.81
C GLY A 342 -13.60 -5.45 -22.44
N THR A 343 -13.23 -6.74 -22.44
CA THR A 343 -12.92 -7.50 -21.23
C THR A 343 -11.41 -7.65 -20.99
N GLU A 344 -10.58 -7.33 -21.99
CA GLU A 344 -9.13 -7.40 -21.95
C GLU A 344 -8.52 -6.48 -20.90
N THR A 345 -7.56 -6.98 -20.12
CA THR A 345 -6.89 -6.21 -19.07
C THR A 345 -5.89 -5.20 -19.61
N ARG A 346 -5.31 -5.46 -20.80
CA ARG A 346 -4.35 -4.56 -21.45
C ARG A 346 -4.72 -4.36 -22.91
N LEU A 347 -4.41 -3.19 -23.45
CA LEU A 347 -4.66 -2.86 -24.85
C LEU A 347 -3.91 -3.78 -25.81
N ALA A 348 -2.71 -4.23 -25.43
CA ALA A 348 -1.93 -5.19 -26.21
C ALA A 348 -2.50 -6.62 -26.23
N ASP A 349 -3.44 -6.95 -25.33
CA ASP A 349 -4.13 -8.25 -25.33
C ASP A 349 -5.28 -8.28 -26.36
N CYS A 350 -5.67 -7.11 -26.90
CA CYS A 350 -6.69 -7.02 -27.92
C CYS A 350 -6.15 -7.44 -29.29
N PRO A 351 -6.97 -8.02 -30.17
CA PRO A 351 -6.59 -8.18 -31.57
C PRO A 351 -6.25 -6.82 -32.21
N PHE A 352 -5.05 -6.69 -32.77
CA PHE A 352 -4.60 -5.50 -33.50
C PHE A 352 -3.77 -5.88 -34.72
N VAL A 353 -3.51 -4.89 -35.58
CA VAL A 353 -2.57 -5.00 -36.71
C VAL A 353 -1.32 -4.18 -36.38
N SER A 354 -0.17 -4.83 -36.36
CA SER A 354 1.12 -4.13 -36.26
C SER A 354 1.35 -3.31 -37.53
N THR A 355 1.79 -2.08 -37.34
CA THR A 355 1.91 -1.06 -38.40
C THR A 355 3.11 -1.25 -39.32
N SER A 356 4.00 -2.21 -39.03
CA SER A 356 5.07 -2.63 -39.96
C SER A 356 4.53 -3.03 -41.34
N ASN A 357 3.24 -3.36 -41.44
CA ASN A 357 2.57 -3.76 -42.69
C ASN A 357 1.42 -2.84 -43.13
N HIS A 358 1.13 -1.73 -42.43
CA HIS A 358 0.04 -0.83 -42.84
C HIS A 358 0.23 0.59 -42.28
N PRO A 359 0.69 1.56 -43.11
CA PRO A 359 0.88 2.93 -42.64
C PRO A 359 -0.49 3.59 -42.46
N CYS A 360 -0.91 3.79 -41.21
CA CYS A 360 -1.82 4.89 -40.90
C CYS A 360 -1.07 6.20 -41.18
N ALA A 361 -1.77 7.21 -41.70
CA ALA A 361 -1.15 8.52 -41.84
C ALA A 361 -0.83 9.07 -40.44
N SER A 362 0.25 9.83 -40.27
CA SER A 362 0.66 10.43 -38.98
C SER A 362 -0.43 11.27 -38.31
N LEU A 363 -1.43 11.71 -39.09
CA LEU A 363 -2.61 12.50 -38.67
C LEU A 363 -3.77 11.68 -38.11
N GLN A 364 -3.55 10.41 -37.76
CA GLN A 364 -4.61 9.47 -37.35
C GLN A 364 -4.37 8.90 -35.96
N VAL A 365 -4.00 9.73 -34.99
CA VAL A 365 -3.78 9.27 -33.61
C VAL A 365 -5.10 9.19 -32.84
N ALA A 366 -5.31 8.07 -32.17
CA ALA A 366 -6.46 7.81 -31.30
C ALA A 366 -6.31 8.50 -29.94
N GLY A 367 -7.40 9.06 -29.44
CA GLY A 367 -7.49 9.61 -28.10
C GLY A 367 -8.73 9.17 -27.34
N VAL A 368 -8.74 9.47 -26.05
CA VAL A 368 -9.80 9.08 -25.13
C VAL A 368 -10.01 10.16 -24.07
N VAL A 369 -11.24 10.24 -23.57
CA VAL A 369 -11.58 10.91 -22.31
C VAL A 369 -12.08 9.82 -21.35
N CYS A 370 -11.44 9.74 -20.20
CA CYS A 370 -11.72 8.73 -19.18
C CYS A 370 -12.56 9.29 -18.03
N ARG A 371 -13.46 8.45 -17.52
CA ARG A 371 -14.16 8.72 -16.27
C ARG A 371 -13.32 8.26 -15.10
N PRO A 372 -13.07 9.10 -14.11
CA PRO A 372 -12.28 8.68 -12.98
C PRO A 372 -12.96 7.72 -12.01
N LYS A 373 -12.15 6.89 -11.34
CA LYS A 373 -12.56 6.16 -10.14
C LYS A 373 -12.46 7.13 -8.97
N LEU A 374 -13.62 7.59 -8.50
CA LEU A 374 -13.88 8.30 -7.24
C LEU A 374 -12.66 8.91 -6.52
N TYR A 375 -12.67 10.23 -6.38
CA TYR A 375 -11.62 10.97 -5.69
C TYR A 375 -12.07 11.44 -4.32
N SER A 376 -11.12 11.47 -3.39
CA SER A 376 -11.24 12.29 -2.19
C SER A 376 -11.14 13.76 -2.60
N LEU A 377 -12.10 14.54 -2.12
CA LEU A 377 -12.09 16.00 -2.25
C LEU A 377 -11.68 16.61 -0.92
N ARG A 378 -11.00 17.75 -0.96
CA ARG A 378 -10.81 18.60 0.22
C ARG A 378 -10.84 20.07 -0.16
N LEU A 379 -11.16 20.90 0.83
CA LEU A 379 -11.03 22.35 0.75
C LEU A 379 -9.75 22.78 1.46
N VAL A 380 -8.92 23.58 0.77
CA VAL A 380 -7.63 24.05 1.30
C VAL A 380 -7.58 25.59 1.25
N GLY A 381 -6.79 26.19 2.13
CA GLY A 381 -6.53 27.64 2.13
C GLY A 381 -7.64 28.50 2.74
N GLY A 382 -8.79 27.92 3.09
CA GLY A 382 -9.87 28.65 3.76
C GLY A 382 -9.62 28.92 5.24
N SER A 383 -10.32 29.93 5.77
CA SER A 383 -10.28 30.27 7.20
C SER A 383 -11.01 29.25 8.10
N ASP A 384 -11.84 28.39 7.52
CA ASP A 384 -12.63 27.37 8.20
C ASP A 384 -12.90 26.19 7.26
N ARG A 385 -13.53 25.12 7.78
CA ARG A 385 -13.85 23.91 7.01
C ARG A 385 -14.88 24.10 5.89
N LEU A 386 -15.55 25.26 5.82
CA LEU A 386 -16.62 25.52 4.86
C LEU A 386 -16.12 26.22 3.60
N ARG A 387 -14.86 26.64 3.53
CA ARG A 387 -14.34 27.39 2.39
C ARG A 387 -12.93 26.96 2.01
N GLY A 388 -12.58 27.15 0.75
CA GLY A 388 -11.26 26.85 0.24
C GLY A 388 -11.26 26.64 -1.26
N HIS A 389 -10.08 26.52 -1.85
CA HIS A 389 -9.97 25.96 -3.20
C HIS A 389 -10.15 24.45 -3.16
N VAL A 390 -10.67 23.91 -4.26
CA VAL A 390 -11.00 22.49 -4.38
C VAL A 390 -9.76 21.72 -4.83
N GLU A 391 -9.30 20.80 -3.98
CA GLU A 391 -8.28 19.83 -4.36
C GLU A 391 -8.89 18.44 -4.50
N ILE A 392 -8.43 17.74 -5.54
CA ILE A 392 -8.85 16.40 -5.93
C ILE A 392 -7.66 15.46 -5.69
N TYR A 393 -7.90 14.28 -5.13
CA TYR A 393 -6.89 13.24 -5.03
C TYR A 393 -7.05 12.23 -6.18
N LEU A 394 -6.17 12.31 -7.19
CA LEU A 394 -6.16 11.45 -8.37
C LEU A 394 -4.74 10.90 -8.59
N GLY A 395 -4.63 9.61 -8.91
CA GLY A 395 -3.35 9.01 -9.34
C GLY A 395 -2.26 9.03 -8.26
N GLY A 396 -2.64 9.09 -6.98
CA GLY A 396 -1.70 9.12 -5.86
C GLY A 396 -1.24 10.51 -5.44
N ILE A 397 -1.70 11.58 -6.11
CA ILE A 397 -1.28 12.95 -5.84
C ILE A 397 -2.49 13.90 -5.70
N TRP A 398 -2.34 14.92 -4.87
CA TRP A 398 -3.30 16.03 -4.80
C TRP A 398 -3.05 17.02 -5.94
N GLY A 399 -4.12 17.41 -6.62
CA GLY A 399 -4.11 18.42 -7.68
C GLY A 399 -5.37 19.28 -7.60
N THR A 400 -5.38 20.37 -8.35
CA THR A 400 -6.44 21.39 -8.26
C THR A 400 -7.53 21.15 -9.30
N LEU A 401 -8.72 21.69 -9.01
CA LEU A 401 -9.80 21.84 -9.99
C LEU A 401 -9.67 23.22 -10.66
N GLY A 402 -9.62 23.25 -11.99
CA GLY A 402 -9.56 24.49 -12.75
C GLY A 402 -10.87 25.28 -12.70
N ASP A 403 -10.76 26.61 -12.80
CA ASP A 403 -11.89 27.53 -12.73
C ASP A 403 -12.56 27.81 -14.08
N ASN A 404 -12.15 27.14 -15.16
CA ASN A 404 -12.83 27.29 -16.44
C ASN A 404 -14.25 26.74 -16.34
N ASP A 405 -15.22 27.59 -16.68
CA ASP A 405 -16.65 27.32 -16.58
C ASP A 405 -17.17 27.03 -15.15
N TRP A 406 -16.34 27.21 -14.11
CA TRP A 406 -16.71 26.97 -12.71
C TRP A 406 -17.85 27.87 -12.24
N ASP A 407 -18.96 27.26 -11.82
CA ASP A 407 -20.15 27.97 -11.37
C ASP A 407 -20.77 27.44 -10.06
N ILE A 408 -21.95 27.96 -9.70
CA ILE A 408 -22.62 27.60 -8.45
C ILE A 408 -23.19 26.18 -8.46
N ASP A 409 -23.48 25.62 -9.62
CA ASP A 409 -23.99 24.26 -9.76
C ASP A 409 -22.86 23.25 -9.61
N ASP A 410 -21.69 23.53 -10.18
CA ASP A 410 -20.46 22.78 -9.89
C ASP A 410 -20.11 22.79 -8.39
N ALA A 411 -20.15 23.97 -7.78
CA ALA A 411 -19.88 24.16 -6.36
C ALA A 411 -20.87 23.40 -5.47
N ARG A 412 -22.15 23.30 -5.87
CA ARG A 412 -23.16 22.52 -5.13
C ARG A 412 -22.80 21.05 -5.10
N VAL A 413 -22.35 20.49 -6.23
CA VAL A 413 -21.90 19.09 -6.30
C VAL A 413 -20.69 18.86 -5.39
N VAL A 414 -19.68 19.73 -5.43
CA VAL A 414 -18.51 19.64 -4.53
C VAL A 414 -18.92 19.68 -3.06
N CYS A 415 -19.70 20.68 -2.65
CA CYS A 415 -20.10 20.84 -1.25
C CYS A 415 -20.94 19.66 -0.76
N ARG A 416 -21.87 19.18 -1.58
CA ARG A 416 -22.70 18.01 -1.24
C ARG A 416 -21.85 16.74 -1.11
N GLN A 417 -20.90 16.53 -2.02
CA GLN A 417 -19.99 15.38 -1.97
C GLN A 417 -19.07 15.42 -0.73
N LEU A 418 -18.71 16.61 -0.25
CA LEU A 418 -17.96 16.81 1.01
C LEU A 418 -18.82 16.66 2.28
N GLY A 419 -20.12 16.40 2.13
CA GLY A 419 -21.05 16.21 3.25
C GLY A 419 -21.70 17.50 3.78
N PHE A 420 -21.62 18.61 3.04
CA PHE A 420 -22.29 19.86 3.40
C PHE A 420 -23.68 19.98 2.74
N SER A 421 -24.54 20.83 3.31
CA SER A 421 -25.93 21.04 2.81
C SER A 421 -26.03 21.72 1.44
N GLY A 422 -24.93 22.27 0.91
CA GLY A 422 -24.82 22.83 -0.44
C GLY A 422 -23.80 23.97 -0.51
N ALA A 423 -23.75 24.67 -1.66
CA ALA A 423 -22.87 25.82 -1.85
C ALA A 423 -23.59 27.17 -1.69
N SER A 424 -22.89 28.13 -1.09
CA SER A 424 -23.32 29.53 -0.98
C SER A 424 -22.60 30.44 -1.99
N GLN A 425 -21.36 30.13 -2.35
CA GLN A 425 -20.57 30.90 -3.31
C GLN A 425 -19.65 29.98 -4.12
N ALA A 426 -19.46 30.33 -5.39
CA ALA A 426 -18.45 29.80 -6.29
C ALA A 426 -17.62 31.00 -6.77
N MET A 427 -16.30 30.92 -6.65
CA MET A 427 -15.38 32.00 -7.01
C MET A 427 -14.32 31.49 -7.98
N SER A 428 -14.09 32.23 -9.05
CA SER A 428 -13.03 32.03 -10.04
C SER A 428 -11.88 33.02 -9.82
N GLY A 429 -10.67 32.69 -10.31
CA GLY A 429 -9.49 33.56 -10.23
C GLY A 429 -8.96 33.84 -8.83
N ALA A 430 -9.36 33.06 -7.81
CA ALA A 430 -9.09 33.35 -6.40
C ALA A 430 -7.68 32.92 -5.94
N HIS A 431 -7.13 31.85 -6.52
CA HIS A 431 -5.85 31.29 -6.13
C HIS A 431 -5.16 30.56 -7.28
N GLN A 432 -3.83 30.52 -7.29
CA GLN A 432 -3.03 29.70 -8.17
C GLN A 432 -2.14 28.82 -7.30
N GLY A 433 -2.57 27.60 -7.04
CA GLY A 433 -1.85 26.61 -6.24
C GLY A 433 -0.65 26.05 -6.99
N ASP A 434 0.23 25.36 -6.27
CA ASP A 434 1.49 24.80 -6.81
C ASP A 434 1.36 23.35 -7.35
N GLY A 435 0.13 22.89 -7.63
CA GLY A 435 -0.16 21.52 -8.09
C GLY A 435 -0.58 21.37 -9.56
N PRO A 436 -0.63 20.13 -10.09
CA PRO A 436 -1.25 19.83 -11.38
C PRO A 436 -2.75 20.10 -11.34
N VAL A 437 -3.33 20.49 -12.48
CA VAL A 437 -4.78 20.61 -12.64
C VAL A 437 -5.32 19.23 -13.02
N HIS A 438 -6.03 18.59 -12.10
CA HIS A 438 -6.55 17.22 -12.29
C HIS A 438 -7.82 17.18 -13.13
N MET A 439 -8.59 18.26 -13.10
CA MET A 439 -9.84 18.39 -13.83
C MET A 439 -10.08 19.87 -14.13
N ASP A 440 -10.66 20.17 -15.29
CA ASP A 440 -10.94 21.53 -15.75
C ASP A 440 -12.16 21.53 -16.68
N GLY A 441 -12.84 22.67 -16.82
CA GLY A 441 -14.01 22.79 -17.71
C GLY A 441 -15.20 21.92 -17.28
N LEU A 442 -15.47 21.93 -15.98
CA LEU A 442 -16.61 21.22 -15.40
C LEU A 442 -17.92 21.91 -15.81
N ALA A 443 -18.97 21.12 -16.03
CA ALA A 443 -20.27 21.64 -16.44
C ALA A 443 -21.39 20.82 -15.79
N CYS A 444 -21.39 20.77 -14.45
CA CYS A 444 -22.46 20.14 -13.68
C CYS A 444 -23.80 20.87 -13.89
N ASP A 445 -24.92 20.15 -13.81
CA ASP A 445 -26.25 20.75 -13.70
C ASP A 445 -26.72 20.94 -12.24
N GLY A 446 -25.91 20.46 -11.29
CA GLY A 446 -26.13 20.57 -9.85
C GLY A 446 -26.90 19.40 -9.25
N SER A 447 -27.42 18.48 -10.07
CA SER A 447 -28.13 17.27 -9.63
C SER A 447 -27.19 16.09 -9.39
N GLU A 448 -25.95 16.15 -9.85
CA GLU A 448 -24.98 15.07 -9.76
C GLU A 448 -24.57 14.77 -8.32
N GLU A 449 -24.60 13.51 -7.91
CA GLU A 449 -24.17 13.14 -6.55
C GLU A 449 -22.66 13.31 -6.35
N ARG A 450 -21.88 13.30 -7.44
CA ARG A 450 -20.42 13.35 -7.41
C ARG A 450 -19.87 14.17 -8.56
N LEU A 451 -18.74 14.82 -8.33
CA LEU A 451 -18.00 15.58 -9.33
C LEU A 451 -17.64 14.75 -10.57
N ALA A 452 -17.34 13.48 -10.38
CA ALA A 452 -16.98 12.54 -11.44
C ALA A 452 -18.15 12.19 -12.39
N ASP A 453 -19.38 12.53 -12.01
CA ASP A 453 -20.57 12.32 -12.82
C ASP A 453 -20.92 13.56 -13.65
N CYS A 454 -20.32 14.70 -13.34
CA CYS A 454 -20.48 15.91 -14.13
C CYS A 454 -19.82 15.76 -15.51
N PRO A 455 -20.47 16.25 -16.57
CA PRO A 455 -19.82 16.40 -17.86
C PRO A 455 -18.56 17.27 -17.72
N SER A 456 -17.43 16.78 -18.22
CA SER A 456 -16.27 17.61 -18.52
C SER A 456 -16.17 17.76 -20.04
N TYR A 457 -16.26 18.99 -20.53
CA TYR A 457 -16.15 19.23 -21.96
C TYR A 457 -14.69 19.45 -22.33
N SER A 458 -14.06 18.47 -22.99
CA SER A 458 -12.76 18.69 -23.63
C SER A 458 -12.91 19.69 -24.79
N ARG A 459 -12.84 20.99 -24.50
CA ARG A 459 -12.69 22.03 -25.53
C ARG A 459 -11.26 21.96 -26.09
N LYS A 460 -11.08 22.25 -27.39
CA LYS A 460 -9.75 22.48 -27.94
C LYS A 460 -9.10 23.63 -27.16
N LYS A 461 -8.01 23.35 -26.43
CA LYS A 461 -7.25 24.35 -25.66
C LYS A 461 -6.93 25.55 -26.55
N PRO A 462 -7.30 26.79 -26.19
CA PRO A 462 -6.51 27.95 -26.59
C PRO A 462 -5.13 27.80 -25.95
N ALA A 463 -4.08 28.14 -26.69
CA ALA A 463 -2.72 28.03 -26.19
C ALA A 463 -2.51 28.96 -24.98
N ARG A 464 -2.06 28.37 -23.85
CA ARG A 464 -1.37 29.01 -22.72
C ARG A 464 -2.16 29.95 -21.82
N VAL A 465 -3.23 29.47 -21.21
CA VAL A 465 -3.68 30.01 -19.91
C VAL A 465 -3.80 28.85 -18.95
N ARG A 466 -2.99 28.85 -17.87
CA ARG A 466 -3.20 27.93 -16.74
C ARG A 466 -4.49 28.41 -16.07
N ALA A 467 -5.51 27.54 -16.01
CA ALA A 467 -6.72 27.83 -15.23
C ALA A 467 -6.32 28.19 -13.80
N ALA A 468 -6.99 29.17 -13.20
CA ALA A 468 -6.84 29.40 -11.76
C ALA A 468 -7.61 28.30 -11.01
N ASP A 469 -7.39 28.18 -9.71
CA ASP A 469 -8.05 27.13 -8.93
C ASP A 469 -9.47 27.55 -8.56
N ALA A 470 -10.42 26.64 -8.77
CA ALA A 470 -11.81 26.78 -8.37
C ALA A 470 -11.93 26.92 -6.85
N TRP A 471 -12.62 27.96 -6.39
CA TRP A 471 -12.87 28.22 -4.97
C TRP A 471 -14.34 28.14 -4.61
N VAL A 472 -14.65 27.57 -3.45
CA VAL A 472 -16.01 27.37 -2.97
C VAL A 472 -16.22 27.85 -1.53
N VAL A 473 -17.46 28.26 -1.22
CA VAL A 473 -17.96 28.44 0.14
C VAL A 473 -19.22 27.60 0.33
N CYS A 474 -19.12 26.54 1.12
CA CYS A 474 -20.20 25.64 1.49
C CYS A 474 -21.07 26.21 2.62
N ARG A 475 -22.31 25.72 2.70
CA ARG A 475 -23.25 26.01 3.79
C ARG A 475 -23.03 25.00 4.90
N GLY A 476 -22.98 25.48 6.14
CA GLY A 476 -23.05 24.60 7.32
C GLY A 476 -24.44 24.00 7.47
N ASP A 477 -24.53 22.96 8.29
CA ASP A 477 -25.80 22.33 8.68
C ASP A 477 -26.62 23.20 9.62
#